data_AF-F5YKX1-F1
#
_entry.id   AF-F5YKX1-F1
#
_cell.length_a   1.000
_cell.length_b   1.000
_cell.length_c   1.000
_cell.angle_alpha   90.00
_cell.angle_beta   90.00
_cell.angle_gamma   90.00
#
_symmetry.space_group_name_H-M   'P 1'
#
loop_
_entity.id
_entity.type
_entity.pdbx_description
1 polymer ?
#
loop_
_entity_poly.entity_id
_entity_poly.type
_entity_poly.pdbx_seq_one_letter_code
_entity_poly.pdbx_strand_id
1 'polypeptide(L)' 'MLPNEKNDLLYLLNILEYIGKIWKYTETVKDAEELFELNEQLNLNASLTLLANIGENVSKISNTLKQEFPNIE' A
#
# COMPACT_ATOMS: atom_id res chain seq x y z
N MET A 1 10.33 9.18 -8.80
CA MET A 1 11.74 8.88 -8.41
C MET A 1 12.10 7.52 -8.97
N LEU A 2 13.32 7.37 -9.49
CA LEU A 2 13.79 6.10 -10.08
C LEU A 2 14.18 5.10 -8.97
N PRO A 3 14.24 3.79 -9.28
CA PRO A 3 14.72 2.78 -8.34
C PRO A 3 16.14 3.09 -7.89
N ASN A 4 16.32 3.27 -6.58
CA ASN A 4 17.61 3.58 -5.96
C ASN A 4 17.58 3.07 -4.53
N GLU A 5 18.58 2.28 -4.17
CA GLU A 5 18.79 1.70 -2.82
C GLU A 5 18.67 2.73 -1.68
N LYS A 6 19.09 3.98 -1.90
CA LYS A 6 18.97 5.07 -0.90
C LYS A 6 17.52 5.45 -0.59
N ASN A 7 16.59 5.14 -1.49
CA ASN A 7 15.17 5.44 -1.34
C ASN A 7 14.35 4.23 -0.91
N ASP A 8 14.92 3.02 -0.87
CA ASP A 8 14.17 1.81 -0.58
C ASP A 8 13.48 1.86 0.79
N LEU A 9 14.18 2.38 1.81
CA LEU A 9 13.60 2.57 3.13
C LEU A 9 12.36 3.48 3.08
N LEU A 10 12.40 4.57 2.31
CA LEU A 10 11.27 5.48 2.16
C LEU A 10 10.09 4.78 1.48
N TYR A 11 10.34 4.01 0.42
CA TYR A 11 9.28 3.26 -0.26
C TYR A 11 8.65 2.20 0.64
N LEU A 12 9.44 1.49 1.44
CA LEU A 12 8.96 0.52 2.43
C LEU A 12 8.13 1.20 3.52
N LEU A 13 8.58 2.33 4.05
CA LEU A 13 7.83 3.09 5.06
C LEU A 13 6.50 3.60 4.49
N ASN A 14 6.47 4.09 3.25
CA ASN A 14 5.22 4.47 2.58
C ASN A 14 4.26 3.28 2.46
N ILE A 15 4.75 2.11 2.06
CA ILE A 15 3.93 0.88 1.96
C ILE A 15 3.31 0.55 3.32
N LEU A 16 4.11 0.56 4.39
CA LEU A 16 3.64 0.28 5.75
C LEU A 16 2.59 1.31 6.20
N GLU A 17 2.81 2.60 5.90
CA GLU A 17 1.83 3.66 6.19
C GLU A 17 0.51 3.42 5.45
N TYR A 18 0.57 3.04 4.16
CA TYR A 18 -0.63 2.78 3.36
C TYR A 18 -1.41 1.57 3.86
N ILE A 19 -0.73 0.50 4.27
CA ILE A 19 -1.37 -0.67 4.90
C ILE A 19 -2.09 -0.24 6.19
N GLY A 20 -1.43 0.53 7.06
CA GLY A 20 -2.02 1.03 8.29
C GLY A 20 -3.26 1.91 8.06
N LYS A 21 -3.23 2.76 7.01
CA LYS A 21 -4.38 3.57 6.61
C LYS A 21 -5.54 2.74 6.10
N ILE A 22 -5.28 1.72 5.27
CA ILE A 22 -6.32 0.79 4.81
C ILE A 22 -6.99 0.12 6.01
N TRP A 23 -6.22 -0.42 6.96
CA TRP A 23 -6.79 -0.99 8.19
C TRP A 23 -7.65 0.00 8.96
N LYS A 24 -7.22 1.26 9.06
CA LYS A 24 -8.01 2.31 9.73
C LYS A 24 -9.32 2.60 9.00
N TYR A 25 -9.32 2.61 7.66
CA TYR A 25 -10.51 2.89 6.85
C TYR A 25 -11.52 1.75 6.84
N THR A 26 -11.09 0.53 7.15
CA THR A 26 -11.93 -0.67 7.17
C THR A 26 -12.17 -1.21 8.58
N GLU A 27 -11.74 -0.53 9.65
CA GLU A 27 -11.71 -1.11 11.01
C GLU A 27 -13.09 -1.48 11.56
N THR A 28 -14.13 -0.74 11.17
CA THR A 28 -15.51 -0.93 11.64
C THR A 28 -16.37 -1.72 10.68
N VAL A 29 -15.83 -2.08 9.51
CA VAL A 29 -16.54 -2.68 8.40
C VAL A 29 -16.58 -4.20 8.59
N LYS A 30 -17.77 -4.80 8.51
CA LYS A 30 -17.98 -6.24 8.73
C LYS A 30 -17.81 -7.07 7.45
N ASP A 31 -18.19 -6.49 6.32
CA ASP A 31 -18.18 -7.15 5.02
C ASP A 31 -17.98 -6.18 3.85
N ALA A 32 -17.94 -6.71 2.63
CA ALA A 32 -17.67 -5.93 1.44
C ALA A 32 -18.82 -4.99 1.05
N GLU A 33 -20.08 -5.33 1.35
CA GLU A 33 -21.24 -4.47 1.05
C GLU A 33 -21.22 -3.24 1.95
N GLU A 34 -20.92 -3.41 3.24
CA GLU A 34 -20.75 -2.29 4.17
C GLU A 34 -19.59 -1.37 3.76
N LEU A 35 -18.47 -1.92 3.25
CA LEU A 35 -17.37 -1.10 2.73
C LEU A 35 -17.81 -0.25 1.52
N PHE A 36 -18.61 -0.85 0.64
CA PHE A 36 -19.06 -0.21 -0.59
C PHE A 36 -20.00 0.96 -0.30
N GLU A 37 -20.93 0.80 0.64
CA GLU A 37 -21.89 1.86 0.98
C GLU A 37 -21.30 2.93 1.96
N LEU A 38 -20.21 2.62 2.65
CA LEU A 38 -19.61 3.50 3.66
C LEU A 38 -19.16 4.84 3.07
N ASN A 39 -19.64 5.93 3.67
CA ASN A 39 -19.27 7.31 3.34
C ASN A 39 -19.33 7.61 1.83
N GLU A 40 -20.41 7.18 1.15
CA GLU A 40 -20.56 7.37 -0.30
C GLU A 40 -19.36 6.82 -1.09
N GLN A 41 -18.92 5.61 -0.76
CA GLN A 41 -17.75 4.92 -1.32
C GLN A 41 -16.39 5.59 -1.04
N LEU A 42 -16.32 6.65 -0.24
CA LEU A 42 -15.07 7.37 0.03
C LEU A 42 -13.98 6.46 0.60
N ASN A 43 -14.34 5.62 1.58
CA ASN A 43 -13.40 4.69 2.23
C ASN A 43 -12.89 3.62 1.26
N LEU A 44 -13.79 3.08 0.43
CA LEU A 44 -13.44 2.12 -0.60
C LEU A 44 -12.48 2.74 -1.62
N ASN A 45 -12.83 3.90 -2.17
CA ASN A 45 -12.03 4.60 -3.17
C ASN A 45 -10.65 5.01 -2.63
N ALA A 46 -10.58 5.46 -1.38
CA ALA A 46 -9.31 5.74 -0.70
C ALA A 46 -8.48 4.46 -0.54
N SER A 47 -9.09 3.34 -0.16
CA SER A 47 -8.39 2.06 0.00
C SER A 47 -7.85 1.54 -1.33
N LEU A 48 -8.63 1.62 -2.42
CA LEU A 48 -8.19 1.26 -3.77
C LEU A 48 -7.02 2.12 -4.24
N THR A 49 -7.07 3.43 -3.97
CA THR A 49 -5.98 4.36 -4.30
C THR A 49 -4.71 4.01 -3.52
N LEU A 50 -4.82 3.69 -2.23
CA LEU A 50 -3.69 3.27 -1.41
C LEU A 50 -3.08 1.95 -1.90
N LEU A 51 -3.91 0.98 -2.30
CA LEU A 51 -3.45 -0.27 -2.90
C LEU A 51 -2.68 -0.04 -4.21
N ALA A 52 -3.16 0.85 -5.08
CA ALA A 52 -2.43 1.25 -6.29
C ALA A 52 -1.06 1.89 -5.95
N ASN A 53 -1.03 2.77 -4.95
CA ASN A 53 0.21 3.41 -4.49
C ASN A 53 1.20 2.42 -3.87
N ILE A 54 0.72 1.35 -3.21
CA ILE A 54 1.57 0.25 -2.74
C ILE A 54 2.26 -0.40 -3.95
N GLY A 55 1.51 -0.78 -4.99
CA GLY A 55 2.09 -1.35 -6.21
C GLY A 55 3.11 -0.43 -6.87
N GLU A 56 2.83 0.88 -6.90
CA GLU A 56 3.78 1.87 -7.43
C GLU A 56 5.07 1.95 -6.59
N ASN A 57 4.98 1.93 -5.26
CA ASN A 57 6.17 1.92 -4.39
C ASN A 57 6.96 0.62 -4.52
N VAL A 58 6.31 -0.54 -4.63
CA VAL A 58 6.97 -1.85 -4.87
C VAL A 58 7.76 -1.84 -6.18
N SER A 59 7.21 -1.23 -7.24
CA SER A 59 7.91 -1.10 -8.52
C SER A 59 9.17 -0.22 -8.44
N LYS A 60 9.26 0.67 -7.43
CA LYS A 60 10.39 1.57 -7.22
C LYS A 60 11.46 1.01 -6.27
N ILE A 61 11.19 -0.09 -5.57
CA ILE A 61 12.19 -0.78 -4.76
C ILE A 61 13.32 -1.28 -5.66
N SER A 62 14.56 -1.05 -5.24
CA SER A 62 15.76 -1.44 -6.00
C SER A 62 15.86 -2.95 -6.23
N ASN A 63 16.44 -3.32 -7.37
CA ASN A 63 16.70 -4.73 -7.68
C ASN A 63 17.72 -5.35 -6.71
N THR A 64 18.67 -4.55 -6.19
CA THR A 64 19.64 -4.99 -5.19
C THR A 64 18.93 -5.55 -3.97
N LEU A 65 17.97 -4.80 -3.41
CA LEU A 65 17.23 -5.24 -2.24
C LEU A 65 16.35 -6.46 -2.52
N LYS A 66 15.70 -6.51 -3.69
CA LYS A 66 14.90 -7.69 -4.10
C LYS A 66 15.74 -8.95 -4.23
N GLN A 67 16.98 -8.83 -4.73
CA GLN A 67 17.91 -9.95 -4.86
C GLN A 67 18.49 -10.39 -3.52
N GLU A 68 18.72 -9.45 -2.59
CA GLU A 68 19.19 -9.75 -1.24
C GLU A 68 18.10 -10.49 -0.42
N PHE A 69 16.83 -10.17 -0.68
CA PHE A 69 15.68 -10.78 -0.01
C PHE A 69 14.69 -11.39 -1.02
N PRO A 70 15.05 -12.51 -1.68
CA PRO A 70 14.26 -13.09 -2.77
C PRO A 70 12.90 -13.66 -2.34
N ASN A 71 12.66 -13.82 -1.04
CA ASN A 71 11.38 -14.27 -0.50
C ASN A 71 10.39 -13.10 -0.25
N ILE A 72 10.77 -11.86 -0.58
CA ILE A 72 9.91 -10.67 -0.51
C ILE A 72 9.36 -10.36 -1.92
N GLU A 73 8.86 -11.39 -2.60
CA GLU A 73 8.05 -11.30 -3.84
C GLU A 73 6.58 -11.60 -3.56
#